data_AF-A0AAD6GU80-F1
#
_entry.id   AF-A0AAD6GU80-F1
#
_cell.length_a   1.000
_cell.length_b   1.000
_cell.length_c   1.000
_cell.angle_alpha   90.00
_cell.angle_beta   90.00
_cell.angle_gamma   90.00
#
_symmetry.space_group_name_H-M   'P 1'
#
loop_
_entity.id
_entity.type
_entity.pdbx_description
1 polymer ?
#
loop_
_entity_poly.entity_id
_entity_poly.type
_entity_poly.pdbx_seq_one_letter_code
_entity_poly.pdbx_strand_id
1 'polypeptide(L)'
;MINAYRLRLDDDSKFLNVLDEDTIFTTTNIQGLTVLDRFIQMAELEGLMPGWWNSNEMTVCIATGSSEGWSSTKRKITITDVNEHYGDPLMGLQLRIFGEQVIGKELIHDHLVKILEIQVILEQCSEFLSHHHETKKGDED
;
A
#
# COMPACT_ATOMS: atom_id res chain seq x y z
N MET A 1 -8.45 -0.15 -1.57
CA MET A 1 -8.50 1.20 -0.98
C MET A 1 -7.74 1.30 0.35
N ILE A 2 -8.30 0.83 1.48
CA ILE A 2 -7.69 1.02 2.82
C ILE A 2 -6.26 0.47 2.92
N ASN A 3 -6.01 -0.73 2.39
CA ASN A 3 -4.67 -1.34 2.46
C ASN A 3 -3.64 -0.65 1.54
N ALA A 4 -4.07 -0.11 0.40
CA ALA A 4 -3.21 0.72 -0.43
C ALA A 4 -2.81 2.01 0.31
N TYR A 5 -3.77 2.67 0.96
CA TYR A 5 -3.53 3.82 1.82
C TYR A 5 -2.54 3.50 2.95
N ARG A 6 -2.71 2.37 3.65
CA ARG A 6 -1.83 1.97 4.76
C ARG A 6 -0.41 1.61 4.31
N LEU A 7 -0.27 0.92 3.18
CA LEU A 7 1.05 0.63 2.60
C LEU A 7 1.77 1.92 2.19
N ARG A 8 1.04 2.91 1.68
CA ARG A 8 1.61 4.21 1.37
C ARG A 8 2.13 4.94 2.60
N LEU A 9 1.36 4.94 3.70
CA LEU A 9 1.84 5.50 4.98
C LEU A 9 3.11 4.80 5.49
N ASP A 10 3.21 3.48 5.30
CA ASP A 10 4.43 2.74 5.65
C ASP A 10 5.62 3.16 4.77
N ASP A 11 5.40 3.35 3.47
CA ASP A 11 6.44 3.77 2.51
C ASP A 11 6.92 5.20 2.78
N ASP A 12 6.00 6.13 3.03
CA ASP A 12 6.35 7.52 3.40
C ASP A 12 7.20 7.53 4.69
N SER A 13 6.87 6.68 5.66
CA SER A 13 7.64 6.57 6.92
C SER A 13 9.06 5.99 6.73
N LYS A 14 9.29 5.20 5.67
CA LYS A 14 10.54 4.46 5.45
C LYS A 14 11.47 5.10 4.44
N PHE A 15 10.92 5.61 3.33
CA PHE A 15 11.72 5.96 2.15
C PHE A 15 11.87 7.44 1.94
N LEU A 16 10.96 8.23 2.49
CA LEU A 16 10.94 9.65 2.21
C LEU A 16 11.77 10.45 3.21
N ASN A 17 11.90 10.03 4.48
CA ASN A 17 12.42 10.92 5.55
C ASN A 17 11.69 12.28 5.59
N VAL A 18 10.57 12.39 4.84
CA VAL A 18 9.72 13.57 4.69
C VAL A 18 8.74 13.48 5.86
N LEU A 19 9.26 13.91 7.01
CA LEU A 19 8.50 14.84 7.84
C LEU A 19 8.72 16.28 7.31
N ASP A 20 9.00 16.44 6.01
CA ASP A 20 9.09 17.74 5.36
C ASP A 20 7.65 18.23 5.15
N GLU A 21 7.42 19.47 5.55
CA GLU A 21 6.13 20.12 5.81
C GLU A 21 5.23 20.25 4.56
N ASP A 22 5.71 19.81 3.39
CA ASP A 22 5.10 20.03 2.07
C ASP A 22 4.60 18.76 1.36
N THR A 23 4.57 17.60 2.02
CA THR A 23 3.77 16.49 1.48
C THR A 23 2.31 16.65 1.86
N ILE A 24 1.41 16.15 1.03
CA ILE A 24 -0.06 16.15 1.18
C ILE A 24 -0.51 15.57 2.55
N PHE A 25 0.42 14.97 3.29
CA PHE A 25 0.27 14.31 4.59
C PHE A 25 0.90 15.06 5.80
N THR A 26 1.62 16.19 5.63
CA THR A 26 2.31 16.86 6.76
C THR A 26 1.74 18.21 7.22
N THR A 27 0.81 18.87 6.53
CA THR A 27 0.16 20.06 7.08
C THR A 27 -1.18 19.76 7.76
N THR A 28 -1.10 19.71 9.09
CA THR A 28 -2.19 19.85 10.07
C THR A 28 -3.00 18.58 10.32
N ASN A 29 -2.53 17.80 11.31
CA ASN A 29 -3.26 17.40 12.53
C ASN A 29 -4.77 17.75 12.64
N ILE A 30 -5.60 17.35 11.67
CA ILE A 30 -7.05 17.41 11.77
C ILE A 30 -7.57 15.99 11.54
N GLN A 31 -7.53 15.17 12.59
CA GLN A 31 -8.25 13.89 12.73
C GLN A 31 -7.97 12.83 11.64
N GLY A 32 -7.43 11.66 12.01
CA GLY A 32 -7.12 10.53 11.10
C GLY A 32 -8.27 9.93 10.27
N LEU A 33 -9.45 10.57 10.23
CA LEU A 33 -10.57 10.37 9.32
C LEU A 33 -10.46 11.21 8.03
N THR A 34 -9.81 12.39 8.09
CA THR A 34 -9.73 13.35 6.98
C THR A 34 -8.71 12.93 5.90
N VAL A 35 -7.74 12.08 6.25
CA VAL A 35 -6.66 11.68 5.35
C VAL A 35 -7.05 10.50 4.46
N LEU A 36 -7.74 9.49 5.01
CA LEU A 36 -8.32 8.41 4.19
C LEU A 36 -9.43 8.95 3.27
N ASP A 37 -10.24 9.89 3.76
CA ASP A 37 -11.24 10.61 2.97
C ASP A 37 -10.60 11.31 1.77
N ARG A 38 -9.56 12.12 1.99
CA ARG A 38 -8.81 12.77 0.89
C ARG A 38 -8.24 11.75 -0.11
N PHE A 39 -7.68 10.64 0.38
CA PHE A 39 -7.15 9.59 -0.49
C PHE A 39 -8.24 8.97 -1.37
N ILE A 40 -9.44 8.74 -0.83
CA ILE A 40 -10.59 8.26 -1.59
C ILE A 40 -11.04 9.31 -2.62
N GLN A 41 -11.14 10.59 -2.23
CA GLN A 41 -11.53 11.67 -3.13
C GLN A 41 -10.55 11.81 -4.30
N MET A 42 -9.24 11.66 -4.08
CA MET A 42 -8.26 11.66 -5.16
C MET A 42 -8.49 10.47 -6.11
N ALA A 43 -8.77 9.28 -5.58
CA ALA A 43 -9.08 8.11 -6.40
C ALA A 43 -10.36 8.30 -7.24
N GLU A 44 -11.37 8.99 -6.69
CA GLU A 44 -12.58 9.39 -7.41
C GLU A 44 -12.27 10.36 -8.54
N LEU A 45 -11.45 11.39 -8.28
CA LEU A 45 -11.05 12.39 -9.27
C LEU A 45 -10.23 11.80 -10.42
N GLU A 46 -9.35 10.84 -10.12
CA GLU A 46 -8.56 10.10 -11.12
C GLU A 46 -9.37 9.02 -11.85
N GLY A 47 -10.65 8.83 -11.51
CA GLY A 47 -11.52 7.86 -12.16
C GLY A 47 -11.12 6.40 -11.91
N LEU A 48 -10.45 6.13 -10.77
CA LEU A 48 -9.95 4.81 -10.40
C LEU A 48 -10.99 3.96 -9.66
N MET A 49 -12.15 4.52 -9.38
CA MET A 49 -13.20 3.86 -8.62
C MET A 49 -14.01 2.90 -9.50
N PRO A 50 -14.39 1.73 -8.96
CA PRO A 50 -15.20 0.78 -9.71
C PRO A 50 -16.60 1.35 -9.97
N GLY A 51 -17.28 0.90 -11.04
CA GLY A 51 -18.58 1.47 -11.46
C GLY A 51 -19.73 1.31 -10.46
N TRP A 52 -19.57 0.49 -9.41
CA TRP A 52 -20.53 0.37 -8.31
C TRP A 52 -20.25 1.36 -7.16
N TRP A 53 -19.12 2.06 -7.20
CA TRP A 53 -18.72 3.00 -6.17
C TRP A 53 -19.64 4.22 -6.12
N ASN A 54 -19.99 4.63 -4.91
CA ASN A 54 -20.84 5.79 -4.64
C ASN A 54 -20.59 6.30 -3.21
N SER A 55 -21.27 7.40 -2.82
CA SER A 55 -21.09 8.04 -1.51
C SER A 55 -21.42 7.13 -0.31
N ASN A 56 -22.32 6.14 -0.47
CA ASN A 56 -22.57 5.15 0.57
C ASN A 56 -21.35 4.25 0.77
N GLU A 57 -20.73 3.77 -0.31
CA GLU A 57 -19.53 2.92 -0.25
C GLU A 57 -18.33 3.66 0.37
N MET A 58 -18.21 4.96 0.08
CA MET A 58 -17.24 5.82 0.73
C MET A 58 -17.46 5.88 2.25
N THR A 59 -18.71 6.08 2.69
CA THR A 59 -19.06 6.12 4.12
C THR A 59 -18.73 4.79 4.81
N VAL A 60 -19.09 3.67 4.17
CA VAL A 60 -18.77 2.31 4.67
C VAL A 60 -17.27 2.09 4.75
N CYS A 61 -16.50 2.53 3.74
CA CYS A 61 -15.05 2.42 3.70
C CYS A 61 -14.39 3.18 4.86
N ILE A 62 -14.81 4.43 5.10
CA ILE A 62 -14.29 5.26 6.20
C ILE A 62 -14.63 4.63 7.56
N ALA A 63 -15.89 4.17 7.73
CA ALA A 63 -16.31 3.50 8.96
C ALA A 63 -15.50 2.20 9.20
N THR A 64 -15.28 1.42 8.15
CA THR A 64 -14.46 0.20 8.20
C THR A 64 -13.02 0.51 8.60
N GLY A 65 -12.42 1.56 8.01
CA GLY A 65 -11.06 2.00 8.36
C GLY A 65 -10.92 2.49 9.79
N SER A 66 -12.00 3.02 10.37
CA SER A 66 -12.04 3.55 11.73
C SER A 66 -12.30 2.49 12.80
N SER A 67 -12.84 1.34 12.38
CA SER A 67 -13.10 0.22 13.25
C SER A 67 -11.81 -0.50 13.68
N GLU A 68 -11.92 -1.31 14.73
CA GLU A 68 -10.83 -2.19 15.15
C GLU A 68 -10.81 -3.45 14.27
N GLY A 69 -9.62 -4.02 14.04
CA GLY A 69 -9.45 -5.25 13.26
C GLY A 69 -8.43 -5.12 12.13
N TRP A 70 -8.50 -6.03 11.16
CA TRP A 70 -7.54 -6.08 10.05
C TRP A 70 -7.49 -4.76 9.27
N SER A 71 -8.65 -4.24 8.89
CA SER A 71 -8.80 -3.03 8.07
C SER A 71 -8.61 -1.72 8.83
N SER A 72 -8.24 -1.76 10.11
CA SER A 72 -8.04 -0.54 10.89
C SER A 72 -6.88 0.28 10.33
N THR A 73 -7.09 1.58 10.11
CA THR A 73 -6.03 2.50 9.66
C THR A 73 -4.96 2.72 10.74
N LYS A 74 -5.29 2.47 12.01
CA LYS A 74 -4.35 2.55 13.14
C LYS A 74 -3.33 1.41 13.16
N ARG A 75 -3.60 0.32 12.44
CA ARG A 75 -2.73 -0.85 12.40
C ARG A 75 -1.73 -0.70 11.26
N LYS A 76 -0.45 -0.63 11.60
CA LYS A 76 0.65 -0.74 10.63
C LYS A 76 0.66 -2.13 9.99
N ILE A 77 0.92 -2.17 8.68
CA ILE A 77 1.04 -3.41 7.89
C ILE A 77 2.25 -3.32 6.97
N THR A 78 2.75 -4.49 6.58
CA THR A 78 3.80 -4.68 5.59
C THR A 78 3.24 -5.30 4.32
N ILE A 79 4.04 -5.32 3.25
CA ILE A 79 3.71 -6.07 2.02
C ILE A 79 3.41 -7.54 2.34
N THR A 80 4.24 -8.17 3.17
CA THR A 80 4.10 -9.58 3.53
C THR A 80 2.77 -9.83 4.22
N ASP A 81 2.38 -8.98 5.19
CA ASP A 81 1.09 -9.11 5.88
C ASP A 81 -0.08 -9.07 4.88
N VAL A 82 0.00 -8.19 3.88
CA VAL A 82 -1.03 -8.05 2.84
C VAL A 82 -1.06 -9.27 1.93
N ASN A 83 0.09 -9.73 1.46
CA ASN A 83 0.19 -10.90 0.60
C ASN A 83 -0.38 -12.15 1.29
N GLU A 84 -0.02 -12.36 2.56
CA GLU A 84 -0.54 -13.47 3.36
C GLU A 84 -2.05 -13.34 3.59
N HIS A 85 -2.55 -12.15 3.93
CA HIS A 85 -3.97 -11.93 4.18
C HIS A 85 -4.85 -12.21 2.96
N TYR A 86 -4.37 -11.87 1.76
CA TYR A 86 -5.12 -12.05 0.52
C TYR A 86 -4.78 -13.34 -0.23
N GLY A 87 -3.74 -14.07 0.19
CA GLY A 87 -3.30 -15.30 -0.47
C GLY A 87 -2.71 -15.08 -1.86
N ASP A 88 -2.25 -13.87 -2.17
CA ASP A 88 -1.65 -13.49 -3.45
C ASP A 88 -0.29 -12.82 -3.20
N PRO A 89 0.82 -13.41 -3.70
CA PRO A 89 2.17 -12.90 -3.46
C PRO A 89 2.44 -11.53 -4.09
N LEU A 90 1.59 -11.07 -5.01
CA LEU A 90 1.73 -9.78 -5.70
C LEU A 90 0.75 -8.71 -5.18
N MET A 91 -0.19 -9.07 -4.30
CA MET A 91 -1.24 -8.13 -3.85
C MET A 91 -0.68 -6.86 -3.21
N GLY A 92 0.32 -6.99 -2.35
CA GLY A 92 0.94 -5.84 -1.70
C GLY A 92 1.62 -4.90 -2.70
N LEU A 93 2.24 -5.43 -3.75
CA LEU A 93 2.77 -4.60 -4.83
C LEU A 93 1.64 -3.93 -5.63
N GLN A 94 0.65 -4.70 -6.08
CA GLN A 94 -0.47 -4.17 -6.85
C GLN A 94 -1.15 -3.01 -6.10
N LEU A 95 -1.30 -3.13 -4.78
CA LEU A 95 -1.84 -2.08 -3.93
C LEU A 95 -0.92 -0.85 -3.80
N ARG A 96 0.40 -1.03 -3.82
CA ARG A 96 1.35 0.10 -3.89
C ARG A 96 1.25 0.85 -5.22
N ILE A 97 1.23 0.11 -6.34
CA ILE A 97 1.04 0.70 -7.68
C ILE A 97 -0.27 1.47 -7.74
N PHE A 98 -1.35 0.87 -7.24
CA PHE A 98 -2.64 1.55 -7.12
C PHE A 98 -2.54 2.82 -6.27
N GLY A 99 -1.83 2.76 -5.14
CA GLY A 99 -1.63 3.93 -4.28
C GLY A 99 -0.89 5.09 -4.97
N GLU A 100 0.10 4.79 -5.81
CA GLU A 100 0.76 5.80 -6.64
C GLU A 100 -0.19 6.40 -7.68
N GLN A 101 -1.01 5.57 -8.33
CA GLN A 101 -2.01 6.05 -9.29
C GLN A 101 -3.01 7.01 -8.65
N VAL A 102 -3.41 6.75 -7.39
CA VAL A 102 -4.32 7.61 -6.63
C VAL A 102 -3.70 8.98 -6.32
N ILE A 103 -2.40 9.05 -6.07
CA ILE A 103 -1.72 10.32 -5.71
C ILE A 103 -1.34 11.14 -6.95
N GLY A 104 -1.23 10.51 -8.12
CA GLY A 104 -1.11 11.20 -9.41
C GLY A 104 0.32 11.52 -9.87
N LYS A 105 0.41 12.24 -10.99
CA LYS A 105 1.55 12.22 -11.93
C LYS A 105 2.88 12.84 -11.46
N GLU A 106 2.87 13.67 -10.42
CA GLU A 106 4.07 14.42 -10.03
C GLU A 106 5.10 13.56 -9.27
N LEU A 107 4.68 12.41 -8.74
CA LEU A 107 5.52 11.48 -7.97
C LEU A 107 5.92 10.21 -8.75
N ILE A 108 5.49 10.09 -10.01
CA ILE A 108 5.56 8.86 -10.81
C ILE A 108 6.99 8.40 -11.12
N HIS A 109 7.99 9.28 -11.24
CA HIS A 109 9.31 8.83 -11.70
C HIS A 109 10.14 8.15 -10.60
N ASP A 110 10.42 8.84 -9.49
CA ASP A 110 11.35 8.30 -8.48
C ASP A 110 10.71 7.23 -7.58
N HIS A 111 9.39 7.31 -7.34
CA HIS A 111 8.69 6.34 -6.47
C HIS A 111 8.41 5.03 -7.16
N LEU A 112 7.97 5.06 -8.43
CA LEU A 112 7.74 3.82 -9.18
C LEU A 112 9.04 3.08 -9.43
N VAL A 113 10.16 3.78 -9.66
CA VAL A 113 11.48 3.14 -9.77
C VAL A 113 11.82 2.40 -8.47
N LYS A 114 11.64 3.02 -7.30
CA LYS A 114 11.86 2.34 -6.01
C LYS A 114 10.88 1.18 -5.77
N ILE A 115 9.62 1.32 -6.18
CA ILE A 115 8.62 0.25 -6.07
C ILE A 115 8.98 -0.93 -6.99
N LEU A 116 9.44 -0.64 -8.20
CA LEU A 116 9.94 -1.64 -9.14
C LEU A 116 11.26 -2.26 -8.66
N GLU A 117 12.16 -1.50 -8.05
CA GLU A 117 13.37 -2.03 -7.41
C GLU A 117 12.99 -2.98 -6.28
N ILE A 118 12.01 -2.62 -5.45
CA ILE A 118 11.49 -3.51 -4.40
C ILE A 118 10.84 -4.75 -5.02
N GLN A 119 10.08 -4.62 -6.11
CA GLN A 119 9.51 -5.76 -6.84
C GLN A 119 10.62 -6.71 -7.32
N VAL A 120 11.66 -6.18 -7.96
CA VAL A 120 12.82 -6.93 -8.44
C VAL A 120 13.54 -7.62 -7.28
N ILE A 121 13.73 -6.93 -6.15
CA ILE A 121 14.34 -7.51 -4.95
C ILE A 121 13.47 -8.64 -4.39
N LEU A 122 12.15 -8.45 -4.31
CA LEU A 122 11.24 -9.47 -3.78
C LEU A 122 11.18 -10.71 -4.66
N GLU A 123 11.18 -10.54 -5.99
CA GLU A 123 11.24 -11.65 -6.95
C GLU A 123 12.58 -12.40 -6.84
N GLN A 124 13.70 -11.69 -6.80
CA GLN A 124 15.03 -12.28 -6.61
C GLN A 124 15.17 -12.99 -5.26
N CYS A 125 14.62 -12.43 -4.18
CA CYS A 125 14.62 -13.07 -2.86
C CYS A 125 13.75 -14.34 -2.85
N SER A 126 12.60 -14.33 -3.51
CA SER A 126 11.72 -15.51 -3.62
C SER A 126 12.38 -16.65 -4.39
N GLU A 127 13.02 -16.34 -5.53
CA GLU A 127 13.78 -17.32 -6.32
C GLU A 127 14.99 -17.87 -5.54
N PHE A 128 15.72 -16.98 -4.86
CA PHE A 128 16.87 -17.37 -4.03
C PHE A 128 16.48 -18.31 -2.88
N LEU A 129 15.38 -18.00 -2.17
CA LEU A 129 14.88 -18.84 -1.08
C LEU A 129 14.37 -20.20 -1.59
N SER A 130 13.75 -20.23 -2.77
CA SER A 130 13.27 -21.47 -3.39
C SER A 130 14.43 -22.40 -3.77
N HIS A 131 15.49 -21.86 -4.39
CA HIS A 131 16.71 -22.61 -4.71
C HIS A 131 17.47 -23.10 -3.47
N HIS A 132 17.48 -22.32 -2.39
CA HIS A 132 18.15 -22.75 -1.16
C HIS A 132 17.40 -23.87 -0.41
N HIS A 133 16.08 -23.97 -0.61
CA HIS A 133 15.24 -25.02 -0.02
C HIS A 133 15.32 -26.33 -0.81
N GLU A 134 15.47 -26.29 -2.14
CA GLU A 134 15.69 -27.47 -2.98
C GLU A 134 17.08 -28.08 -2.79
N THR A 135 18.12 -27.23 -2.69
CA THR A 135 19.50 -27.70 -2.46
C THR A 135 19.67 -28.38 -1.09
N LYS A 136 19.03 -27.88 -0.04
CA LYS A 136 19.05 -28.55 1.28
C LYS A 136 18.28 -29.87 1.32
N LYS A 137 17.30 -30.07 0.45
CA LYS A 137 16.49 -31.30 0.40
C LYS A 137 17.17 -32.42 -0.40
N GLY A 138 18.09 -32.08 -1.30
CA GLY A 138 18.89 -33.05 -2.06
C GLY A 138 20.12 -33.60 -1.33
N ASP A 139 20.49 -33.01 -0.18
CA ASP A 139 21.63 -33.42 0.64
C ASP A 139 21.24 -34.35 1.83
N GLU A 140 19.95 -34.68 1.98
CA GLU A 140 19.42 -35.55 3.06
C GLU A 140 18.96 -36.95 2.59
N ASP A 141 19.17 -37.33 1.33
CA ASP A 141 18.94 -38.69 0.77
C ASP A 141 20.25 -39.43 0.45
#